data_AF-E3TBL8-F1
#
_entry.id   AF-E3TBL8-F1
#
_cell.length_a   1.000
_cell.length_b   1.000
_cell.length_c   1.000
_cell.angle_alpha   90.00
_cell.angle_beta   90.00
_cell.angle_gamma   90.00
#
_symmetry.space_group_name_H-M   'P 1'
#
loop_
_entity.id
_entity.type
_entity.pdbx_description
1 polymer ?
#
loop_
_entity_poly.entity_id
_entity_poly.type
_entity_poly.pdbx_seq_one_letter_code
_entity_poly.pdbx_strand_id
1 'polypeptide(L)' 'LSEYGNMSSACVLFILDEMRKKSIEEGKGTTGEGLEWGVLFGFGPGLTVETVVLHSLATQSTH' A
#
# COMPACT_ATOMS: atom_id res chain seq x y z
N LEU A 1 -6.18 -7.75 5.69
CA LEU A 1 -7.20 -6.68 5.78
C LEU A 1 -8.54 -7.15 6.36
N SER A 2 -9.02 -8.36 6.06
CA SER A 2 -10.22 -8.94 6.69
C SER A 2 -10.16 -8.98 8.22
N GLU A 3 -8.94 -9.00 8.79
CA GLU A 3 -8.69 -9.04 10.23
C GLU A 3 -8.92 -7.71 10.96
N TYR A 4 -8.89 -6.58 10.26
CA TYR A 4 -8.95 -5.24 10.89
C TYR A 4 -10.28 -4.51 10.69
N GLY A 5 -11.14 -4.96 9.76
CA GLY A 5 -12.37 -4.25 9.41
C GLY A 5 -12.12 -2.83 8.85
N ASN A 6 -13.16 -1.98 8.85
CA ASN A 6 -13.03 -0.57 8.48
C ASN A 6 -12.59 0.24 9.71
N MET A 7 -11.29 0.46 9.86
CA MET A 7 -10.67 1.33 10.87
C MET A 7 -10.72 2.82 10.48
N SER A 8 -11.62 3.21 9.57
CA SER A 8 -11.72 4.57 9.03
C SER A 8 -10.40 5.00 8.36
N SER A 9 -9.90 6.20 8.66
CA SER A 9 -8.70 6.78 8.04
C SER A 9 -7.41 5.98 8.25
N ALA A 10 -7.33 5.11 9.26
CA ALA A 10 -6.12 4.33 9.52
C ALA A 10 -5.91 3.19 8.49
N CYS A 11 -6.97 2.74 7.82
CA CYS A 11 -6.92 1.59 6.90
C CYS A 11 -5.85 1.73 5.82
N VAL A 12 -5.67 2.93 5.26
CA VAL A 12 -4.73 3.18 4.16
C VAL A 12 -3.27 2.99 4.58
N LEU A 13 -2.93 3.30 5.84
CA LEU A 13 -1.57 3.12 6.36
C LEU A 13 -1.25 1.63 6.57
N PHE A 14 -2.22 0.86 7.07
CA PHE A 14 -2.09 -0.59 7.20
C PHE A 14 -1.99 -1.29 5.83
N ILE A 15 -2.74 -0.83 4.82
CA ILE A 15 -2.63 -1.37 3.46
C ILE A 15 -1.21 -1.16 2.91
N LEU A 16 -0.65 0.03 3.08
CA LEU A 16 0.71 0.33 2.62
C LEU A 16 1.78 -0.48 3.36
N ASP A 17 1.63 -0.66 4.67
CA ASP A 17 2.55 -1.45 5.48
C ASP A 17 2.53 -2.93 5.08
N GLU A 18 1.34 -3.52 4.94
CA GLU A 18 1.17 -4.91 4.51
C GLU A 18 1.69 -5.14 3.09
N MET A 19 1.38 -4.25 2.14
CA MET A 19 1.87 -4.33 0.76
C MET A 19 3.40 -4.34 0.70
N ARG A 20 4.04 -3.44 1.45
CA ARG A 20 5.51 -3.37 1.52
C ARG A 20 6.11 -4.63 2.15
N LYS A 21 5.56 -5.10 3.27
CA LYS A 21 6.05 -6.31 3.97
C LYS A 21 5.96 -7.53 3.07
N LYS A 22 4.78 -7.75 2.47
CA LYS A 22 4.55 -8.85 1.53
C LYS A 22 5.49 -8.79 0.32
N SER A 23 5.74 -7.59 -0.22
CA SER A 23 6.68 -7.41 -1.33
C SER A 23 8.10 -7.86 -0.96
N ILE A 24 8.54 -7.60 0.27
CA ILE A 24 9.84 -8.06 0.78
C ILE A 24 9.83 -9.57 1.02
N GLU A 25 8.78 -10.12 1.66
CA GLU A 25 8.64 -11.55 1.93
C GLU A 25 8.63 -12.40 0.65
N GLU A 26 7.99 -11.90 -0.41
CA GLU A 26 7.94 -12.56 -1.72
C GLU A 26 9.15 -12.25 -2.62
N GLY A 27 10.13 -11.47 -2.13
CA GLY A 27 11.33 -11.12 -2.89
C GLY A 27 11.06 -10.28 -4.15
N LYS A 28 9.99 -9.48 -4.17
CA LYS A 28 9.68 -8.57 -5.28
C LYS A 28 10.71 -7.45 -5.33
N GLY A 29 11.03 -6.95 -6.52
CA GLY A 29 12.06 -5.91 -6.71
C GLY A 29 11.71 -4.51 -6.19
N THR A 30 10.45 -4.24 -5.85
CA THR A 30 10.01 -2.96 -5.28
C THR A 30 9.03 -3.15 -4.15
N THR A 31 8.85 -2.12 -3.30
CA THR A 31 7.87 -2.11 -2.22
C THR A 31 6.42 -2.09 -2.69
N GLY A 32 6.19 -1.89 -4.00
CA GLY A 32 4.88 -1.89 -4.65
C GLY A 32 4.67 -3.16 -5.47
N GLU A 33 4.95 -4.33 -4.87
CA GLU A 33 4.76 -5.66 -5.48
C GLU A 33 5.55 -5.87 -6.79
N GLY A 34 6.66 -5.14 -6.97
CA GLY A 34 7.48 -5.16 -8.18
C GLY A 34 7.10 -4.11 -9.23
N LEU A 35 6.07 -3.29 -8.99
CA LEU A 35 5.67 -2.17 -9.85
C LEU A 35 6.32 -0.87 -9.38
N GLU A 36 6.58 0.06 -10.31
CA GLU A 36 7.14 1.39 -10.02
C GLU A 36 6.08 2.38 -9.52
N TRP A 37 4.88 2.34 -10.10
CA TRP A 37 3.81 3.30 -9.83
C TRP A 37 2.58 2.61 -9.26
N GLY A 38 1.92 3.29 -8.33
CA GLY A 38 0.65 2.85 -7.73
C GLY A 38 -0.28 4.02 -7.46
N VAL A 39 -1.53 3.70 -7.10
CA VAL A 39 -2.53 4.69 -6.70
C VAL A 39 -3.20 4.25 -5.40
N LEU A 40 -3.45 5.20 -4.52
CA LEU A 40 -4.19 5.02 -3.28
C LEU A 40 -5.45 5.87 -3.30
N PHE A 41 -6.56 5.25 -2.94
CA PHE A 41 -7.87 5.89 -2.86
C PHE A 41 -8.37 5.93 -1.41
N GLY A 42 -8.75 7.13 -0.95
CA GLY A 42 -9.51 7.35 0.28
C GLY A 42 -10.93 7.77 -0.03
N PHE A 43 -11.92 7.23 0.68
CA PHE A 43 -13.34 7.55 0.52
C PHE A 43 -13.92 8.05 1.85
N GLY A 44 -14.55 9.24 1.84
CA GLY A 44 -15.08 9.88 3.05
C GLY A 44 -16.51 10.43 2.91
N PRO A 45 -17.13 10.90 4.02
CA PRO A 45 -18.52 11.38 4.03
C PRO A 45 -18.80 12.51 3.02
N GLY A 46 -19.97 12.46 2.37
CA GLY A 46 -20.34 13.30 1.23
C GLY A 46 -20.27 12.49 -0.07
N LEU A 47 -19.23 12.74 -0.86
CA LEU A 47 -18.61 11.80 -1.80
C LEU A 47 -17.21 12.34 -2.09
N THR A 48 -16.37 12.36 -1.06
CA THR A 48 -14.98 12.82 -1.23
C THR A 48 -14.12 11.64 -1.62
N VAL A 49 -13.35 11.81 -2.69
CA VAL A 49 -12.33 10.85 -3.14
C VAL A 49 -10.97 11.53 -3.01
N GLU A 50 -10.13 11.00 -2.15
CA GLU A 50 -8.72 11.36 -2.07
C GLU A 50 -7.94 10.42 -2.97
N THR A 51 -7.15 10.95 -3.90
CA THR A 51 -6.33 10.16 -4.82
C THR A 51 -4.87 10.54 -4.65
N VAL A 52 -4.03 9.58 -4.27
CA VAL A 52 -2.58 9.78 -4.11
C VAL A 52 -1.86 8.89 -5.11
N VAL A 53 -1.02 9.51 -5.95
CA VAL A 53 -0.09 8.78 -6.81
C VAL A 53 1.13 8.39 -5.97
N LEU A 54 1.53 7.13 -6.05
CA LEU A 54 2.63 6.56 -5.28
C LEU A 54 3.76 6.13 -6.21
N HIS A 55 4.99 6.44 -5.80
CA HIS A 55 6.20 5.89 -6.39
C HIS A 55 6.79 4.87 -5.44
N SER A 56 7.11 3.67 -5.93
CA SER A 56 7.68 2.60 -5.11
C SER A 56 9.19 2.73 -5.01
N LEU A 57 9.76 2.09 -4.00
CA LEU A 57 11.21 2.04 -3.80
C LEU A 57 11.72 0.62 -4.04
N ALA A 58 12.98 0.49 -4.45
CA ALA A 58 13.62 -0.81 -4.56
C ALA A 58 13.66 -1.51 -3.19
N THR A 59 13.31 -2.80 -3.16
CA THR A 59 13.54 -3.64 -1.98
C THR A 59 15.02 -4.04 -1.96
N GLN A 60 15.63 -4.08 -0.77
CA GLN A 60 16.96 -4.64 -0.65
C GLN A 60 16.86 -6.15 -0.87
N SER A 61 17.34 -6.62 -2.01
CA SER A 61 17.49 -8.04 -2.30
C SER A 61 18.59 -8.56 -1.39
N THR A 62 18.23 -9.19 -0.27
CA THR A 62 19.19 -9.98 0.51
C THR A 62 19.51 -11.21 -0.32
N HIS A 63 20.60 -11.14 -1.09
CA HIS A 63 21.23 -12.32 -1.66
C HIS A 63 21.79 -13.22 -0.56
#